data_AF-A0A9D1SRQ7-F1
#
_entry.id   AF-A0A9D1SRQ7-F1
#
_cell.length_a   1.000
_cell.length_b   1.000
_cell.length_c   1.000
_cell.angle_alpha   90.00
_cell.angle_beta   90.00
_cell.angle_gamma   90.00
#
_symmetry.space_group_name_H-M   'P 1'
#
loop_
_entity.id
_entity.type
_entity.pdbx_description
1 polymer ?
#
loop_
_entity_poly.entity_id
_entity_poly.type
_entity_poly.pdbx_seq_one_letter_code
_entity_poly.pdbx_strand_id
1 'polypeptide(L)'
;MSANVTKIHYYAKINALLKIPEFIMDEKHLILEQYRIYNEMKESFINRSFMINRFFMIFSAVFLFSLIFAKMIMPSQFFLLLGLEIFGIASCIMWISNQDAYSTIIKIKYNAVIEKLEEDLPKAPNKDEYKELTDKRSNKRIILVKDIQKWFAILLMLVFLANTLVDIANALLSHILNA
;
A
#
# COMPACT_ATOMS: atom_id res chain seq x y z
N MET A 1 21.48 31.74 -31.14
CA MET A 1 20.24 31.99 -31.91
C MET A 1 19.81 30.82 -32.84
N SER A 2 20.44 29.64 -32.77
CA SER A 2 20.24 28.52 -33.74
C SER A 2 19.37 27.35 -33.22
N ALA A 3 19.35 27.06 -31.92
CA ALA A 3 18.65 25.89 -31.38
C ALA A 3 17.11 26.03 -31.35
N ASN A 4 16.59 27.25 -31.19
CA ASN A 4 15.15 27.47 -31.01
C ASN A 4 14.37 27.39 -32.34
N VAL A 5 14.98 27.87 -33.42
CA VAL A 5 14.40 27.83 -34.79
C VAL A 5 14.31 26.38 -35.29
N THR A 6 15.31 25.55 -34.96
CA THR A 6 15.36 24.14 -35.38
C THR A 6 14.28 23.30 -34.69
N LYS A 7 13.98 23.57 -33.41
CA LYS A 7 12.88 22.92 -32.68
C LYS A 7 11.52 23.24 -33.30
N ILE A 8 11.25 24.52 -33.57
CA ILE A 8 9.99 24.99 -34.17
C ILE A 8 9.78 24.35 -35.54
N HIS A 9 10.83 24.25 -36.35
CA HIS A 9 10.75 23.61 -37.67
C HIS A 9 10.50 22.10 -37.60
N TYR A 10 11.05 21.41 -36.58
CA TYR A 10 10.82 19.98 -36.37
C TYR A 10 9.37 19.68 -35.96
N TYR A 11 8.80 20.47 -35.04
CA TYR A 11 7.38 20.35 -34.65
C TYR A 11 6.43 20.68 -35.80
N ALA A 12 6.74 21.71 -36.61
CA ALA A 12 5.96 22.05 -37.80
C ALA A 12 5.97 20.92 -38.84
N LYS A 13 7.11 20.24 -39.03
CA LYS A 13 7.25 19.13 -39.98
C LYS A 13 6.54 17.86 -39.52
N ILE A 14 6.52 17.58 -38.22
CA ILE A 14 5.75 16.46 -37.62
C ILE A 14 4.24 16.71 -37.79
N ASN A 15 3.77 17.93 -37.52
CA ASN A 15 2.36 18.29 -37.69
C ASN A 15 1.90 18.22 -39.16
N ALA A 16 2.77 18.61 -40.10
CA ALA A 16 2.48 18.52 -41.53
C ALA A 16 2.50 17.08 -42.09
N LEU A 17 3.36 16.20 -41.56
CA LEU A 17 3.50 14.82 -42.03
C LEU A 17 2.39 13.88 -41.53
N LEU A 18 1.86 14.13 -40.33
CA LEU A 18 0.88 13.22 -39.74
C LEU A 18 -0.57 13.48 -40.19
N LYS A 19 -0.85 14.53 -40.99
CA LYS A 19 -2.22 14.95 -41.33
C LYS A 19 -3.16 14.81 -40.11
N ILE A 20 -2.66 15.13 -38.92
CA ILE A 20 -3.50 15.10 -37.73
C ILE A 20 -4.43 16.27 -37.98
N PRO A 21 -5.74 16.03 -38.27
CA PRO A 21 -6.67 17.14 -38.30
C PRO A 21 -6.43 17.85 -36.98
N GLU A 22 -6.08 19.13 -37.05
CA GLU A 22 -5.79 19.99 -35.91
C GLU A 22 -6.76 19.60 -34.80
N PHE A 23 -6.31 18.71 -33.91
CA PHE A 23 -7.19 18.05 -32.99
C PHE A 23 -7.26 19.10 -31.91
N ILE A 24 -8.17 20.05 -32.12
CA ILE A 24 -8.73 20.87 -31.08
C ILE A 24 -9.41 19.85 -30.17
N MET A 25 -8.58 19.17 -29.36
CA MET A 25 -9.05 18.45 -28.22
C MET A 25 -9.68 19.55 -27.39
N ASP A 26 -11.01 19.63 -27.45
CA ASP A 26 -11.77 20.52 -26.60
C ASP A 26 -11.18 20.40 -25.19
N GLU A 27 -10.86 21.52 -24.56
CA GLU A 27 -10.15 21.55 -23.27
C GLU A 27 -10.84 20.65 -22.24
N LYS A 28 -12.17 20.56 -22.34
CA LYS A 28 -13.02 19.65 -21.57
C LYS A 28 -12.73 18.17 -21.85
N HIS A 29 -12.47 17.79 -23.10
CA HIS A 29 -12.06 16.44 -23.47
C HIS A 29 -10.69 16.10 -22.90
N LEU A 30 -9.74 17.04 -22.91
CA LEU A 30 -8.42 16.84 -22.31
C LEU A 30 -8.53 16.61 -20.78
N ILE A 31 -9.34 17.41 -20.09
CA ILE A 31 -9.60 17.27 -18.64
C ILE A 31 -10.26 15.93 -18.33
N LEU A 32 -11.24 15.51 -19.13
CA LEU A 32 -11.91 14.21 -18.96
C LEU A 32 -10.95 13.03 -19.14
N GLU A 33 -10.06 13.08 -20.14
CA GLU A 33 -9.05 12.04 -20.35
C GLU A 33 -8.03 12.01 -19.21
N GLN A 34 -7.56 13.16 -18.72
CA GLN A 34 -6.70 13.22 -17.54
C GLN A 34 -7.39 12.62 -16.31
N TYR A 35 -8.65 12.99 -16.06
CA TYR A 35 -9.45 12.44 -14.99
C TYR A 35 -9.57 10.91 -15.08
N ARG A 36 -9.87 10.39 -16.27
CA ARG A 36 -9.94 8.95 -16.52
C ARG A 36 -8.62 8.25 -16.22
N ILE A 37 -7.52 8.75 -16.78
CA ILE A 37 -6.18 8.17 -16.60
C ILE A 37 -5.79 8.16 -15.11
N TYR A 38 -6.09 9.23 -14.37
CA TYR A 38 -5.81 9.28 -12.94
C TYR A 38 -6.64 8.30 -12.12
N ASN A 39 -7.90 8.07 -12.47
CA ASN A 39 -8.73 7.04 -11.83
C ASN A 39 -8.21 5.62 -12.14
N GLU A 40 -7.87 5.33 -13.39
CA GLU A 40 -7.29 4.03 -13.77
C GLU A 40 -5.96 3.77 -13.04
N MET A 41 -5.11 4.80 -12.91
CA MET A 41 -3.87 4.69 -12.13
C MET A 41 -4.13 4.47 -10.63
N LYS A 42 -5.15 5.12 -10.06
CA LYS A 42 -5.57 4.94 -8.65
C LYS A 42 -6.02 3.49 -8.42
N GLU A 43 -6.87 2.94 -9.28
CA GLU A 43 -7.32 1.55 -9.21
C GLU A 43 -6.16 0.56 -9.33
N SER A 44 -5.26 0.76 -10.30
CA SER A 44 -4.04 -0.05 -10.45
C SER A 44 -3.18 -0.03 -9.19
N PHE A 45 -3.06 1.13 -8.55
CA PHE A 45 -2.30 1.27 -7.29
C PHE A 45 -2.98 0.57 -6.11
N ILE A 46 -4.32 0.66 -6.02
CA ILE A 46 -5.12 -0.10 -5.03
C ILE A 46 -4.94 -1.61 -5.23
N ASN A 47 -4.99 -2.10 -6.47
CA ASN A 47 -4.78 -3.50 -6.79
C ASN A 47 -3.38 -4.00 -6.38
N ARG A 48 -2.34 -3.18 -6.59
CA ARG A 48 -0.97 -3.47 -6.11
C ARG A 48 -0.92 -3.56 -4.58
N SER A 49 -1.59 -2.66 -3.87
CA SER A 49 -1.70 -2.70 -2.41
C SER A 49 -2.32 -4.02 -1.93
N PHE A 50 -3.41 -4.48 -2.57
CA PHE A 50 -4.02 -5.77 -2.24
C PHE A 50 -3.10 -6.97 -2.51
N MET A 51 -2.36 -6.96 -3.62
CA MET A 51 -1.39 -8.03 -3.91
C MET A 51 -0.30 -8.11 -2.85
N ILE A 52 0.24 -6.96 -2.41
CA ILE A 52 1.28 -6.94 -1.38
C ILE A 52 0.72 -7.39 -0.03
N ASN A 53 -0.51 -6.99 0.32
CA ASN A 53 -1.16 -7.51 1.52
C ASN A 53 -1.33 -9.02 1.50
N ARG A 54 -1.71 -9.59 0.35
CA ARG A 54 -1.79 -11.05 0.19
C ARG A 54 -0.43 -11.72 0.35
N PHE A 55 0.63 -11.12 -0.20
CA PHE A 55 1.99 -11.60 -0.01
C PHE A 55 2.37 -11.67 1.47
N PHE A 56 2.18 -10.58 2.23
CA PHE A 56 2.50 -10.58 3.67
C PHE A 56 1.64 -11.55 4.47
N MET A 57 0.35 -11.73 4.14
CA MET A 57 -0.49 -12.73 4.81
C MET A 57 0.07 -14.15 4.64
N ILE A 58 0.39 -14.53 3.41
CA ILE A 58 0.92 -15.87 3.10
C ILE A 58 2.32 -16.03 3.72
N PHE A 59 3.19 -15.05 3.52
CA PHE A 59 4.53 -15.04 4.06
C PHE A 59 4.53 -15.22 5.58
N SER A 60 3.75 -14.41 6.32
CA SER A 60 3.70 -14.46 7.78
C SER A 60 3.10 -15.78 8.29
N ALA A 61 2.08 -16.33 7.60
CA ALA A 61 1.52 -17.62 7.97
C ALA A 61 2.55 -18.74 7.80
N VAL A 62 3.18 -18.84 6.63
CA VAL A 62 4.22 -19.85 6.34
C VAL A 62 5.40 -19.68 7.30
N PHE A 63 5.82 -18.44 7.56
CA PHE A 63 6.92 -18.15 8.47
C PHE A 63 6.61 -18.60 9.90
N LEU A 64 5.39 -18.34 10.40
CA LEU A 64 4.96 -18.78 11.73
C LEU A 64 4.97 -20.31 11.85
N PHE A 65 4.40 -21.04 10.87
CA PHE A 65 4.43 -22.50 10.87
C PHE A 65 5.86 -23.05 10.78
N SER A 66 6.71 -22.45 9.95
CA SER A 66 8.12 -22.84 9.82
C SER A 66 8.88 -22.63 11.14
N LEU A 67 8.59 -21.54 11.85
CA LEU A 67 9.18 -21.26 13.16
C LEU A 67 8.76 -22.30 14.20
N ILE A 68 7.47 -22.66 14.25
CA ILE A 68 6.97 -23.73 15.15
C ILE A 68 7.69 -25.05 14.87
N PHE A 69 7.82 -25.41 13.60
CA PHE A 69 8.53 -26.63 13.19
C PHE A 69 10.03 -26.58 13.53
N ALA A 70 10.67 -25.42 13.34
CA ALA A 70 12.08 -25.21 13.71
C ALA A 70 12.30 -25.35 15.22
N LYS A 71 11.40 -24.81 16.05
CA LYS A 71 11.45 -25.00 17.51
C LYS A 71 11.32 -26.46 17.93
N MET A 72 10.53 -27.25 17.20
CA MET A 72 10.35 -28.68 17.49
C MET A 72 11.59 -29.52 17.13
N ILE A 73 12.29 -29.20 16.04
CA ILE A 73 13.46 -29.97 15.57
C ILE A 73 14.75 -29.52 16.23
N MET A 74 14.92 -28.21 16.45
CA MET A 74 16.19 -27.61 16.87
C MET A 74 16.05 -26.81 18.18
N PRO A 75 15.49 -27.36 19.26
CA PRO A 75 15.23 -26.60 20.49
C PRO A 75 16.51 -26.09 21.18
N SER A 76 17.66 -26.71 20.91
CA SER A 76 18.95 -26.28 21.49
C SER A 76 19.52 -24.99 20.88
N GLN A 77 19.00 -24.55 19.72
CA GLN A 77 19.51 -23.39 18.98
C GLN A 77 18.83 -22.08 19.41
N PHE A 78 18.87 -21.79 20.72
CA PHE A 78 18.13 -20.66 21.32
C PHE A 78 18.34 -19.33 20.60
N PHE A 79 19.59 -18.91 20.38
CA PHE A 79 19.89 -17.61 19.75
C PHE A 79 19.37 -17.49 18.31
N LEU A 80 19.39 -18.59 17.55
CA LEU A 80 18.86 -18.60 16.18
C LEU A 80 17.34 -18.45 16.20
N LEU A 81 16.66 -19.23 17.04
CA LEU A 81 15.19 -19.19 17.16
C LEU A 81 14.70 -17.83 17.64
N LEU A 82 15.36 -17.24 18.65
CA LEU A 82 15.08 -15.88 19.12
C LEU A 82 15.27 -14.84 18.00
N GLY A 83 16.33 -14.98 17.20
CA GLY A 83 16.58 -14.12 16.04
C GLY A 83 15.47 -14.20 14.99
N LEU A 84 14.95 -15.40 14.72
CA LEU A 84 13.82 -15.60 13.78
C LEU A 84 12.52 -14.99 14.30
N GLU A 85 12.27 -15.01 15.61
CA GLU A 85 11.09 -14.35 16.17
C GLU A 85 11.14 -12.84 16.07
N ILE A 86 12.29 -12.25 16.41
CA ILE A 86 12.53 -10.81 16.26
C ILE A 86 12.35 -10.42 14.78
N PHE A 87 12.85 -11.24 13.87
CA PHE A 87 12.62 -11.06 12.44
C PHE A 87 11.13 -11.15 12.06
N GLY A 88 10.37 -12.05 12.69
CA GLY A 88 8.91 -12.14 12.56
C GLY A 88 8.21 -10.84 12.99
N ILE A 89 8.60 -10.26 14.13
CA ILE A 89 8.09 -8.96 14.60
C ILE A 89 8.43 -7.86 13.59
N ALA A 90 9.69 -7.79 13.14
CA ALA A 90 10.13 -6.81 12.14
C ALA A 90 9.34 -6.92 10.83
N SER A 91 9.03 -8.14 10.38
CA SER A 91 8.21 -8.36 9.18
C SER A 91 6.77 -7.86 9.34
N CYS A 92 6.18 -7.99 10.53
CA CYS A 92 4.85 -7.46 10.83
C CYS A 92 4.85 -5.92 10.87
N ILE A 93 5.89 -5.30 11.44
CA ILE A 93 6.07 -3.84 11.42
C ILE A 93 6.17 -3.36 9.96
N MET A 94 7.01 -4.02 9.15
CA MET A 94 7.18 -3.71 7.74
C MET A 94 5.85 -3.83 6.97
N TRP A 95 5.04 -4.84 7.28
CA TRP A 95 3.71 -5.00 6.69
C TRP A 95 2.79 -3.83 7.02
N ILE A 96 2.72 -3.43 8.30
CA ILE A 96 1.90 -2.28 8.75
C ILE A 96 2.38 -0.99 8.09
N SER A 97 3.69 -0.74 8.08
CA SER A 97 4.28 0.44 7.45
C SER A 97 3.97 0.49 5.96
N ASN A 98 4.00 -0.65 5.28
CA ASN A 98 3.65 -0.71 3.87
C ASN A 98 2.17 -0.35 3.64
N GLN A 99 1.24 -0.88 4.45
CA GLN A 99 -0.18 -0.51 4.36
C GLN A 99 -0.41 1.00 4.54
N ASP A 100 0.31 1.61 5.48
CA ASP A 100 0.19 3.05 5.75
C ASP A 100 0.82 3.90 4.64
N ALA A 101 1.94 3.45 4.04
CA ALA A 101 2.54 4.10 2.88
C ALA A 101 1.59 4.12 1.67
N TYR A 102 1.01 2.98 1.32
CA TYR A 102 0.03 2.88 0.22
C TYR A 102 -1.19 3.78 0.48
N SER A 103 -1.69 3.78 1.72
CA SER A 103 -2.84 4.62 2.08
C SER A 103 -2.55 6.12 1.98
N THR A 104 -1.35 6.52 2.37
CA THR A 104 -0.90 7.91 2.28
C THR A 104 -0.78 8.35 0.84
N ILE A 105 -0.20 7.52 -0.04
CA ILE A 105 -0.10 7.82 -1.47
C ILE A 105 -1.48 7.92 -2.13
N ILE A 106 -2.41 7.02 -1.81
CA ILE A 106 -3.80 7.09 -2.32
C ILE A 106 -4.46 8.41 -1.93
N LYS A 107 -4.32 8.83 -0.66
CA LYS A 107 -4.90 10.09 -0.18
C LYS A 107 -4.26 11.32 -0.81
N ILE A 108 -2.93 11.40 -0.80
CA ILE A 108 -2.21 12.63 -1.20
C ILE A 108 -2.13 12.75 -2.71
N LYS A 109 -1.71 11.68 -3.40
CA LYS A 109 -1.40 11.76 -4.83
C LYS A 109 -2.64 11.62 -5.70
N TYR A 110 -3.54 10.70 -5.34
CA TYR A 110 -4.68 10.37 -6.19
C TYR A 110 -5.91 11.17 -5.79
N ASN A 111 -6.38 11.05 -4.55
CA ASN A 111 -7.62 11.74 -4.15
C ASN A 111 -7.50 13.27 -4.27
N ALA A 112 -6.43 13.88 -3.78
CA ALA A 112 -6.29 15.34 -3.86
C ALA A 112 -6.14 15.88 -5.29
N VAL A 113 -5.60 15.09 -6.23
CA VAL A 113 -5.49 15.50 -7.64
C VAL A 113 -6.82 15.28 -8.37
N ILE A 114 -7.47 14.14 -8.12
CA ILE A 114 -8.78 13.83 -8.69
C ILE A 114 -9.82 14.85 -8.23
N GLU A 115 -9.83 15.23 -6.96
CA GLU A 115 -10.74 16.26 -6.43
C GLU A 115 -10.56 17.61 -7.13
N LYS A 116 -9.32 18.01 -7.43
CA LYS A 116 -9.04 19.22 -8.19
C LYS A 116 -9.52 19.12 -9.64
N LEU A 117 -9.30 17.98 -10.29
CA LEU A 117 -9.81 17.73 -11.65
C LEU A 117 -11.34 17.70 -11.69
N GLU A 118 -12.00 17.31 -10.60
CA GLU A 118 -13.47 17.30 -10.49
C GLU A 118 -14.09 18.69 -10.33
N GLU A 119 -13.32 19.72 -9.94
CA GLU A 119 -13.82 21.11 -9.89
C GLU A 119 -14.09 21.67 -11.29
N ASP A 120 -13.35 21.21 -12.29
CA ASP A 120 -13.48 21.62 -13.70
C ASP A 120 -14.51 20.76 -14.47
N LEU A 121 -14.98 19.67 -13.88
CA LEU A 121 -15.94 18.74 -14.48
C LEU A 121 -17.39 19.11 -14.12
N PRO A 122 -18.37 18.82 -14.99
CA PRO A 122 -19.78 19.11 -14.73
C PRO A 122 -20.36 18.32 -13.55
N LYS A 123 -19.69 17.24 -13.12
CA LYS A 123 -20.08 16.43 -11.96
C LYS A 123 -18.84 15.84 -11.30
N ALA A 124 -18.88 15.73 -9.97
CA ALA A 124 -17.79 15.25 -9.12
C ALA A 124 -18.16 13.92 -8.44
N PRO A 125 -18.18 12.79 -9.18
CA PRO A 125 -18.67 11.52 -8.64
C PRO A 125 -17.82 10.95 -7.50
N ASN A 126 -16.48 11.13 -7.50
CA ASN A 126 -15.65 10.67 -6.37
C ASN A 126 -15.94 11.49 -5.10
N LYS A 127 -16.14 12.80 -5.24
CA LYS A 127 -16.51 13.68 -4.11
C LYS A 127 -17.86 13.30 -3.52
N ASP A 128 -18.85 13.01 -4.36
CA ASP A 128 -20.17 12.54 -3.95
C ASP A 128 -20.06 11.19 -3.20
N GLU A 129 -19.30 10.23 -3.73
CA GLU A 129 -19.07 8.93 -3.09
C GLU A 129 -18.36 9.08 -1.73
N TYR A 130 -17.32 9.92 -1.66
CA TYR A 130 -16.58 10.15 -0.44
C TYR A 130 -17.47 10.77 0.66
N LYS A 131 -18.37 11.69 0.29
CA LYS A 131 -19.33 12.29 1.21
C LYS A 131 -20.30 11.24 1.75
N GLU A 132 -20.88 10.42 0.89
CA GLU A 132 -21.76 9.31 1.33
C GLU A 132 -21.04 8.33 2.26
N LEU A 133 -19.80 7.96 1.95
CA LEU A 133 -19.01 7.06 2.77
C LEU A 133 -18.70 7.67 4.14
N THR A 134 -18.42 8.96 4.19
CA THR A 134 -18.14 9.70 5.43
C THR A 134 -19.39 9.83 6.30
N ASP A 135 -20.53 10.17 5.69
CA ASP A 135 -21.82 10.29 6.38
C ASP A 135 -22.30 8.92 6.91
N LYS A 136 -22.08 7.84 6.15
CA LYS A 136 -22.37 6.48 6.64
C LYS A 136 -21.40 6.04 7.74
N ARG A 137 -20.15 6.50 7.73
CA ARG A 137 -19.14 6.20 8.76
C ARG A 137 -19.39 6.92 10.09
N SER A 138 -19.88 8.15 10.05
CA SER A 138 -20.23 8.90 11.27
C SER A 138 -21.45 8.29 11.97
N ASN A 139 -22.37 7.71 11.20
CA ASN A 139 -23.60 7.10 11.71
C ASN A 139 -23.46 5.59 12.04
N LYS A 140 -22.56 4.87 11.39
CA LYS A 140 -22.24 3.46 11.65
C LYS A 140 -20.73 3.24 11.60
N ARG A 141 -20.16 2.48 12.54
CA ARG A 141 -18.74 2.07 12.52
C ARG A 141 -18.48 1.12 11.33
N ILE A 142 -18.37 1.67 10.13
CA ILE A 142 -17.97 0.93 8.94
C ILE A 142 -16.49 0.59 9.09
N ILE A 143 -16.22 -0.71 9.19
CA ILE A 143 -14.87 -1.26 9.18
C ILE A 143 -14.45 -1.37 7.71
N LEU A 144 -13.36 -0.70 7.34
CA LEU A 144 -12.83 -0.80 5.98
C LEU A 144 -11.99 -2.07 5.84
N VAL A 145 -11.89 -2.59 4.62
CA VAL A 145 -11.04 -3.76 4.31
C VAL A 145 -9.59 -3.53 4.78
N LYS A 146 -9.09 -2.30 4.66
CA LYS A 146 -7.78 -1.91 5.19
C LYS A 146 -7.67 -2.14 6.70
N ASP A 147 -8.70 -1.79 7.47
CA ASP A 147 -8.66 -1.88 8.93
C ASP A 147 -8.51 -3.35 9.34
N ILE A 148 -9.28 -4.26 8.72
CA ILE A 148 -9.20 -5.71 8.94
C ILE A 148 -7.78 -6.23 8.66
N GLN A 149 -7.17 -5.81 7.55
CA GLN A 149 -5.82 -6.24 7.18
C GLN A 149 -4.75 -5.76 8.17
N LYS A 150 -4.91 -4.56 8.74
CA LYS A 150 -4.02 -4.03 9.79
C LYS A 150 -4.19 -4.79 11.10
N TRP A 151 -5.43 -5.15 11.47
CA TRP A 151 -5.71 -5.99 12.64
C TRP A 151 -5.03 -7.36 12.55
N PHE A 152 -5.02 -7.99 11.37
CA PHE A 152 -4.29 -9.25 11.17
C PHE A 152 -2.78 -9.12 11.40
N ALA A 153 -2.16 -8.06 10.88
CA ALA A 153 -0.74 -7.81 11.10
C ALA A 153 -0.42 -7.58 12.59
N ILE A 154 -1.27 -6.84 13.30
CA ILE A 154 -1.13 -6.60 14.74
C ILE A 154 -1.29 -7.91 15.52
N LEU A 155 -2.29 -8.73 15.20
CA LEU A 155 -2.52 -10.01 15.86
C LEU A 155 -1.30 -10.94 15.70
N LEU A 156 -0.74 -11.05 14.49
CA LEU A 156 0.46 -11.86 14.25
C LEU A 156 1.69 -11.29 14.98
N MET A 157 1.86 -9.97 15.01
CA MET A 157 2.93 -9.33 15.78
C MET A 157 2.83 -9.67 17.26
N LEU A 158 1.62 -9.66 17.85
CA LEU A 158 1.41 -10.05 19.24
C LEU A 158 1.75 -11.53 19.48
N VAL A 159 1.47 -12.41 18.54
CA VAL A 159 1.86 -13.84 18.64
C VAL A 159 3.38 -13.99 18.66
N PHE A 160 4.11 -13.32 17.77
CA PHE A 160 5.58 -13.34 17.80
C PHE A 160 6.12 -12.75 19.10
N LEU A 161 5.58 -11.62 19.55
CA LEU A 161 6.01 -10.97 20.78
C LEU A 161 5.76 -11.85 22.01
N ALA A 162 4.61 -12.52 22.09
CA ALA A 162 4.31 -13.46 23.16
C ALA A 162 5.29 -14.64 23.16
N ASN A 163 5.61 -15.22 21.99
CA ASN A 163 6.59 -16.29 21.88
C ASN A 163 7.98 -15.85 22.37
N THR A 164 8.44 -14.67 21.96
CA THR A 164 9.73 -14.12 22.41
C THR A 164 9.76 -13.90 23.92
N LEU A 165 8.68 -13.39 24.51
CA LEU A 165 8.61 -13.20 25.96
C LEU A 165 8.67 -14.54 26.72
N VAL A 166 7.98 -15.57 26.21
CA VAL A 166 8.01 -16.92 26.81
C VAL A 166 9.41 -17.53 26.74
N ASP A 167 10.07 -17.43 25.58
CA ASP A 167 11.42 -17.98 25.40
C ASP A 167 12.44 -17.28 26.30
N ILE A 168 12.36 -15.95 26.43
CA ILE A 168 13.21 -15.18 27.35
C ILE A 168 12.94 -15.57 28.81
N ALA A 169 11.67 -15.69 29.20
CA ALA A 169 11.31 -16.07 30.58
C ALA A 169 11.84 -17.47 30.94
N ASN A 170 11.71 -18.43 30.02
CA ASN A 170 12.23 -19.79 30.21
C ASN A 170 13.76 -19.80 30.31
N ALA A 171 14.45 -19.02 29.50
CA ALA A 171 15.90 -18.88 29.56
C ALA A 171 16.35 -18.32 30.92
N LEU A 172 15.71 -17.25 31.40
CA LEU A 172 15.99 -16.66 32.72
C LEU A 172 15.73 -17.64 33.87
N LEU A 173 14.59 -18.34 33.85
CA LEU A 173 14.25 -19.32 34.86
C LEU A 173 15.28 -20.47 34.91
N SER A 174 15.72 -20.96 33.76
CA SER A 174 16.75 -22.00 33.66
C SER A 174 18.09 -21.54 34.23
N HIS A 175 18.45 -20.27 34.04
CA HIS A 175 19.68 -19.71 34.60
C HIS A 175 19.59 -19.53 36.12
N ILE A 176 18.42 -19.17 36.66
CA ILE A 176 18.21 -19.03 38.11
C ILE A 176 18.23 -20.39 38.80
N LEU A 177 17.60 -21.42 38.21
CA LEU A 177 17.54 -22.77 38.80
C LEU A 177 18.88 -23.52 38.74
N ASN A 178 19.74 -23.17 37.79
CA ASN A 178 21.06 -23.79 37.60
C ASN A 178 22.22 -22.99 38.25
N ALA A 179 21.93 -21.86 38.90
CA ALA A 179 22.89 -21.04 39.64
C ALA A 179 22.78 -21.31 41.14
#